data_AF-A0A814AU00-F1
#
_entry.id   AF-A0A814AU00-F1
#
_cell.length_a   1.000
_cell.length_b   1.000
_cell.length_c   1.000
_cell.angle_alpha   90.00
_cell.angle_beta   90.00
_cell.angle_gamma   90.00
#
_symmetry.space_group_name_H-M   'P 1'
#
loop_
_entity.id
_entity.type
_entity.pdbx_description
1 polymer ?
#
loop_
_entity_poly.entity_id
_entity_poly.type
_entity_poly.pdbx_seq_one_letter_code
_entity_poly.pdbx_strand_id
1 'polypeptide(L)'
;MMELEDDNEQAKQEMISSCRKKYKDDERALTTIDEFENQSLDDNAKNAISWYTKNSIIFRCINEVLVSGNISKIYSYRYIIKLLCRQLKDLHETYKKINSENILRLYRGQRLKLSQILLISKHKNDLISLNGFISTSLEEDIAKRFCFGRSIKDHEPVIFIIDIDMTNEQSTAFADISNLSRYPDEEEILLSIGSIFCIESVHLDDTKQLYRIHLSLSQHNKLTVNKYIEQTFAKEIDSINQSVVFGKLLFDMGEYQFAIEYLKNRINYLSDNDNHYRATYFNNIGVCYNEIGKKDEALKYYKAANQIYQQANNHRGIGACCHNIASYYYNQGDNETALGWALDALEKRQKYQLEKASTLDLLGCIQLAKYDVEAASNNLQEALRIRIKYLGQINPNHPDIGLSYRNLGKLDTKLSSFIDAQHNYLRAEEIFRHNYPKSHPLVIEIELYLQGIKQYFSH
;
A
#
# COMPACT_ATOMS: atom_id res chain seq x y z
N MET A 1 19.26 17.08 4.74
CA MET A 1 18.64 17.72 5.92
C MET A 1 17.71 18.84 5.45
N MET A 2 18.20 19.83 4.69
CA MET A 2 17.39 20.89 4.05
C MET A 2 16.20 20.38 3.20
N GLU A 3 16.40 19.42 2.28
CA GLU A 3 15.29 18.90 1.44
C GLU A 3 14.20 18.12 2.21
N LEU A 4 14.54 17.57 3.37
CA LEU A 4 13.58 16.90 4.26
C LEU A 4 12.80 17.92 5.09
N GLU A 5 13.42 19.05 5.43
CA GLU A 5 12.78 20.18 6.10
C GLU A 5 11.82 20.90 5.14
N ASP A 6 12.22 21.15 3.89
CA ASP A 6 11.38 21.81 2.88
C ASP A 6 10.11 20.98 2.56
N ASP A 7 10.21 19.66 2.44
CA ASP A 7 9.04 18.80 2.23
C ASP A 7 8.12 18.75 3.46
N ASN A 8 8.70 18.77 4.67
CA ASN A 8 7.92 18.81 5.91
C ASN A 8 7.18 20.16 6.06
N GLU A 9 7.81 21.29 5.75
CA GLU A 9 7.16 22.59 5.75
C GLU A 9 6.04 22.66 4.71
N GLN A 10 6.30 22.20 3.48
CA GLN A 10 5.26 22.12 2.46
C GLN A 10 4.08 21.24 2.93
N ALA A 11 4.36 20.07 3.47
CA ALA A 11 3.34 19.16 3.98
C ALA A 11 2.55 19.75 5.14
N LYS A 12 3.21 20.48 6.04
CA LYS A 12 2.59 21.21 7.14
C LYS A 12 1.64 22.29 6.60
N GLN A 13 2.07 23.07 5.62
CA GLN A 13 1.28 24.14 5.02
C GLN A 13 0.06 23.64 4.22
N GLU A 14 0.19 22.55 3.47
CA GLU A 14 -0.93 21.90 2.77
C GLU A 14 -1.99 21.40 3.76
N MET A 15 -1.55 20.82 4.89
CA MET A 15 -2.44 20.38 5.96
C MET A 15 -3.15 21.57 6.61
N ILE A 16 -2.44 22.63 6.97
CA ILE A 16 -3.00 23.85 7.58
C ILE A 16 -4.04 24.47 6.66
N SER A 17 -3.73 24.59 5.36
CA SER A 17 -4.66 25.10 4.35
C SER A 17 -5.95 24.28 4.28
N SER A 18 -5.83 22.95 4.35
CA SER A 18 -6.97 22.03 4.38
C SER A 18 -7.82 22.20 5.65
N CYS A 19 -7.17 22.34 6.82
CA CYS A 19 -7.84 22.61 8.09
C CYS A 19 -8.57 23.96 8.10
N ARG A 20 -7.91 25.04 7.65
CA ARG A 20 -8.51 26.38 7.58
C ARG A 20 -9.73 26.41 6.66
N LYS A 21 -9.66 25.74 5.51
CA LYS A 21 -10.81 25.62 4.59
C LYS A 21 -11.99 24.91 5.25
N LYS A 22 -11.74 23.89 6.06
CA LYS A 22 -12.77 23.11 6.76
C LYS A 22 -13.41 23.89 7.92
N TYR A 23 -12.61 24.62 8.69
CA TYR A 23 -13.04 25.37 9.88
C TYR A 23 -13.10 26.88 9.66
N LYS A 24 -13.36 27.32 8.43
CA LYS A 24 -13.36 28.74 8.04
C LYS A 24 -14.27 29.63 8.91
N ASP A 25 -15.31 29.04 9.50
CA ASP A 25 -16.34 29.74 10.29
C ASP A 25 -16.22 29.45 11.82
N ASP A 26 -15.15 28.77 12.28
CA ASP A 26 -14.92 28.43 13.69
C ASP A 26 -13.66 29.12 14.23
N GLU A 27 -13.84 30.28 14.87
CA GLU A 27 -12.73 31.10 15.40
C GLU A 27 -11.83 30.35 16.38
N ARG A 28 -12.40 29.51 17.25
CA ARG A 28 -11.61 28.74 18.23
C ARG A 28 -10.75 27.69 17.53
N ALA A 29 -11.29 27.08 16.47
CA ALA A 29 -10.53 26.15 15.66
C ALA A 29 -9.41 26.83 14.89
N LEU A 30 -9.67 28.02 14.33
CA LEU A 30 -8.64 28.82 13.65
C LEU A 30 -7.51 29.23 14.61
N THR A 31 -7.82 29.70 15.82
CA THR A 31 -6.79 29.99 16.84
C THR A 31 -5.91 28.77 17.14
N THR A 32 -6.52 27.59 17.29
CA THR A 32 -5.76 26.35 17.54
C THR A 32 -4.87 25.98 16.35
N ILE A 33 -5.34 26.20 15.13
CA ILE A 33 -4.56 25.97 13.90
C ILE A 33 -3.39 26.96 13.83
N ASP A 34 -3.59 28.23 14.20
CA ASP A 34 -2.53 29.24 14.24
C ASP A 34 -1.47 28.91 15.31
N GLU A 35 -1.87 28.42 16.48
CA GLU A 35 -0.93 27.92 17.49
C GLU A 35 -0.07 26.76 16.96
N PHE A 36 -0.65 25.82 16.22
CA PHE A 36 0.06 24.70 15.61
C PHE A 36 1.01 25.18 14.49
N GLU A 37 0.57 26.12 13.66
CA GLU A 37 1.37 26.69 12.59
C GLU A 37 2.62 27.39 13.13
N ASN A 38 2.49 28.14 14.22
CA ASN A 38 3.58 28.89 14.83
C ASN A 38 4.63 28.03 15.54
N GLN A 39 4.36 26.74 15.79
CA GLN A 39 5.36 25.83 16.35
C GLN A 39 6.40 25.42 15.31
N SER A 40 7.66 25.30 15.75
CA SER A 40 8.74 24.75 14.93
C SER A 40 8.42 23.32 14.49
N LEU A 41 9.10 22.83 13.44
CA LEU A 41 8.96 21.42 13.04
C LEU A 41 9.35 20.46 14.18
N ASP A 42 10.40 20.80 14.93
CA ASP A 42 10.89 20.00 16.06
C ASP A 42 9.89 19.96 17.22
N ASP A 43 9.27 21.10 17.55
CA ASP A 43 8.25 21.16 18.59
C ASP A 43 7.00 20.38 18.20
N ASN A 44 6.59 20.50 16.92
CA ASN A 44 5.49 19.69 16.38
C ASN A 44 5.80 18.19 16.43
N ALA A 45 7.03 17.79 16.10
CA ALA A 45 7.44 16.39 16.14
C ALA A 45 7.44 15.84 17.57
N LYS A 46 7.93 16.60 18.55
CA LYS A 46 7.92 16.21 19.97
C LYS A 46 6.51 16.16 20.57
N ASN A 47 5.59 16.99 20.09
CA ASN A 47 4.27 17.17 20.68
C ASN A 47 3.12 16.67 19.80
N ALA A 48 3.38 15.81 18.81
CA ALA A 48 2.37 15.40 17.83
C ALA A 48 1.15 14.73 18.47
N ILE A 49 1.35 13.82 19.43
CA ILE A 49 0.28 13.16 20.20
C ILE A 49 -0.49 14.17 21.06
N SER A 50 0.20 15.13 21.68
CA SER A 50 -0.45 16.20 22.44
C SER A 50 -1.35 17.03 21.53
N TRP A 51 -0.88 17.39 20.33
CA TRP A 51 -1.70 18.11 19.33
C TRP A 51 -2.86 17.29 18.80
N TYR A 52 -2.68 15.98 18.61
CA TYR A 52 -3.73 15.08 18.19
C TYR A 52 -4.86 15.02 19.23
N THR A 53 -4.52 14.89 20.51
CA THR A 53 -5.50 14.80 21.60
C THR A 53 -6.06 16.17 22.02
N LYS A 54 -5.33 17.26 21.80
CA LYS A 54 -5.73 18.63 22.16
C LYS A 54 -6.89 19.15 21.29
N ASN A 55 -7.96 19.60 21.95
CA ASN A 55 -9.12 20.31 21.38
C ASN A 55 -9.87 19.61 20.23
N SER A 56 -9.63 18.32 19.97
CA SER A 56 -10.30 17.45 18.98
C SER A 56 -10.23 17.88 17.50
N ILE A 57 -9.63 19.02 17.15
CA ILE A 57 -9.67 19.58 15.79
C ILE A 57 -8.81 18.74 14.84
N ILE A 58 -7.53 18.56 15.21
CA ILE A 58 -6.56 17.77 14.44
C ILE A 58 -7.02 16.31 14.39
N PHE A 59 -7.43 15.73 15.53
CA PHE A 59 -8.09 14.44 15.62
C PHE A 59 -9.25 14.28 14.62
N ARG A 60 -10.22 15.21 14.62
CA ARG A 60 -11.41 15.15 13.75
C ARG A 60 -11.03 15.23 12.27
N CYS A 61 -10.09 16.10 11.91
CA CYS A 61 -9.59 16.20 10.54
C CYS A 61 -8.96 14.90 10.07
N ILE A 62 -8.00 14.38 10.83
CA ILE A 62 -7.24 13.18 10.46
C ILE A 62 -8.17 11.98 10.37
N ASN A 63 -9.00 11.75 11.39
CA ASN A 63 -9.86 10.57 11.42
C ASN A 63 -10.95 10.61 10.33
N GLU A 64 -11.53 11.77 10.03
CA GLU A 64 -12.48 11.88 8.92
C GLU A 64 -11.81 11.54 7.58
N VAL A 65 -10.60 12.05 7.37
CA VAL A 65 -9.83 11.83 6.15
C VAL A 65 -9.44 10.37 5.99
N LEU A 66 -8.92 9.77 7.06
CA LEU A 66 -8.56 8.36 7.11
C LEU A 66 -9.78 7.45 6.89
N VAL A 67 -10.91 7.73 7.54
CA VAL A 67 -12.17 6.99 7.34
C VAL A 67 -12.69 7.13 5.91
N SER A 68 -12.54 8.30 5.29
CA SER A 68 -13.00 8.53 3.91
C SER A 68 -12.28 7.67 2.88
N GLY A 69 -11.08 7.17 3.19
CA GLY A 69 -10.22 6.46 2.25
C GLY A 69 -9.75 7.30 1.05
N ASN A 70 -10.06 8.60 1.01
CA ASN A 70 -9.66 9.47 -0.08
C ASN A 70 -8.17 9.80 0.02
N ILE A 71 -7.38 9.18 -0.85
CA ILE A 71 -5.91 9.25 -0.79
C ILE A 71 -5.38 10.67 -0.96
N SER A 72 -6.00 11.49 -1.83
CA SER A 72 -5.61 12.89 -2.01
C SER A 72 -5.75 13.69 -0.71
N LYS A 73 -6.86 13.47 0.02
CA LYS A 73 -7.04 14.04 1.35
C LYS A 73 -6.06 13.42 2.35
N ILE A 74 -5.87 12.11 2.39
CA ILE A 74 -4.93 11.48 3.33
C ILE A 74 -3.52 12.07 3.14
N TYR A 75 -3.12 12.28 1.90
CA TYR A 75 -1.85 12.89 1.54
C TYR A 75 -1.73 14.35 2.01
N SER A 76 -2.81 15.14 1.94
CA SER A 76 -2.80 16.52 2.47
C SER A 76 -2.61 16.57 3.99
N TYR A 77 -2.84 15.45 4.70
CA TYR A 77 -2.60 15.30 6.14
C TYR A 77 -1.33 14.49 6.46
N ARG A 78 -0.48 14.19 5.48
CA ARG A 78 0.73 13.34 5.65
C ARG A 78 1.67 13.84 6.73
N TYR A 79 1.77 15.16 6.92
CA TYR A 79 2.68 15.76 7.90
C TYR A 79 2.40 15.24 9.31
N ILE A 80 1.18 15.47 9.81
CA ILE A 80 0.81 15.06 11.16
C ILE A 80 0.68 13.54 11.30
N ILE A 81 0.19 12.84 10.26
CA ILE A 81 0.11 11.37 10.26
C ILE A 81 1.51 10.77 10.43
N LYS A 82 2.51 11.32 9.72
CA LYS A 82 3.92 10.91 9.83
C LYS A 82 4.46 11.14 11.23
N LEU A 83 4.24 12.31 11.82
CA LEU A 83 4.70 12.61 13.17
C LEU A 83 4.07 11.66 14.21
N LEU A 84 2.76 11.41 14.11
CA LEU A 84 2.05 10.49 15.00
C LEU A 84 2.57 9.05 14.90
N CYS A 85 2.74 8.53 13.68
CA CYS A 85 3.25 7.17 13.49
C CYS A 85 4.68 7.01 14.06
N ARG A 86 5.53 8.03 13.88
CA ARG A 86 6.90 8.03 14.44
C ARG A 86 6.87 8.04 15.96
N GLN A 87 6.17 9.01 16.54
CA GLN A 87 6.11 9.15 17.99
C GLN A 87 5.52 7.90 18.66
N LEU A 88 4.46 7.31 18.07
CA LEU A 88 3.87 6.07 18.56
C LEU A 88 4.85 4.89 18.48
N LYS A 89 5.64 4.79 17.41
CA LYS A 89 6.62 3.72 17.26
C LYS A 89 7.74 3.83 18.30
N ASP A 90 8.25 5.03 18.55
CA ASP A 90 9.30 5.25 19.56
C ASP A 90 8.80 4.89 20.97
N LEU A 91 7.55 5.24 21.27
CA LEU A 91 6.90 4.90 22.53
C LEU A 91 6.56 3.40 22.61
N HIS A 92 6.15 2.78 21.52
CA HIS A 92 5.83 1.34 21.45
C HIS A 92 7.01 0.46 21.87
N GLU A 93 8.19 0.75 21.32
CA GLU A 93 9.43 0.03 21.69
C GLU A 93 9.76 0.17 23.18
N THR A 94 9.48 1.33 23.75
CA THR A 94 9.67 1.58 25.18
C THR A 94 8.64 0.81 26.00
N TYR A 95 7.38 0.81 25.58
CA TYR A 95 6.29 0.13 26.25
C TYR A 95 6.50 -1.40 26.28
N LYS A 96 6.91 -2.02 25.16
CA LYS A 96 7.21 -3.47 25.09
C LYS A 96 8.39 -3.89 25.98
N LYS A 97 9.34 -3.00 26.27
CA LYS A 97 10.48 -3.31 27.16
C LYS A 97 10.09 -3.32 28.64
N ILE A 98 9.11 -2.50 29.01
CA ILE A 98 8.74 -2.29 30.42
C ILE A 98 7.59 -3.22 30.81
N ASN A 99 6.64 -3.47 29.89
CA ASN A 99 5.50 -4.34 30.16
C ASN A 99 5.87 -5.82 29.89
N SER A 100 5.56 -6.69 30.86
CA SER A 100 5.85 -8.13 30.82
C SER A 100 4.60 -9.00 30.64
N GLU A 101 3.42 -8.39 30.46
CA GLU A 101 2.19 -9.10 30.20
C GLU A 101 2.21 -9.81 28.85
N ASN A 102 1.68 -11.03 28.80
CA ASN A 102 1.55 -11.77 27.54
C ASN A 102 0.40 -11.25 26.68
N ILE A 103 -0.68 -10.79 27.31
CA ILE A 103 -1.87 -10.26 26.62
C ILE A 103 -2.22 -8.91 27.25
N LEU A 104 -2.17 -7.86 26.45
CA LEU A 104 -2.66 -6.54 26.81
C LEU A 104 -4.13 -6.42 26.39
N ARG A 105 -5.02 -6.15 27.34
CA ARG A 105 -6.45 -5.97 27.08
C ARG A 105 -6.83 -4.50 27.13
N LEU A 106 -7.48 -4.04 26.07
CA LEU A 106 -7.89 -2.65 25.89
C LEU A 106 -9.40 -2.55 25.69
N TYR A 107 -9.96 -1.38 26.03
CA TYR A 107 -11.39 -1.12 25.93
C TYR A 107 -11.69 0.13 25.13
N ARG A 108 -12.73 0.10 24.31
CA ARG A 108 -13.24 1.28 23.59
C ARG A 108 -14.75 1.30 23.59
N GLY A 109 -15.33 2.32 24.21
CA GLY A 109 -16.77 2.55 24.16
C GLY A 109 -17.16 3.46 23.00
N GLN A 110 -18.27 3.14 22.33
CA GLN A 110 -18.92 4.03 21.37
C GLN A 110 -20.38 3.64 21.19
N ARG A 111 -21.11 4.39 20.36
CA ARG A 111 -22.46 4.01 19.92
C ARG A 111 -22.43 3.64 18.43
N LEU A 112 -23.07 2.53 18.06
CA LEU A 112 -23.15 2.07 16.68
C LEU A 112 -24.60 1.81 16.27
N LYS A 113 -24.90 1.95 14.98
CA LYS A 113 -26.20 1.55 14.46
C LYS A 113 -26.40 0.05 14.66
N LEU A 114 -27.62 -0.36 15.00
CA LEU A 114 -27.95 -1.79 15.12
C LEU A 114 -27.60 -2.58 13.85
N SER A 115 -27.79 -1.99 12.67
CA SER A 115 -27.39 -2.61 11.40
C SER A 115 -25.89 -2.87 11.28
N GLN A 116 -25.04 -2.00 11.83
CA GLN A 116 -23.58 -2.19 11.84
C GLN A 116 -23.19 -3.30 12.81
N ILE A 117 -23.81 -3.35 13.99
CA ILE A 117 -23.58 -4.41 14.98
C ILE A 117 -23.98 -5.77 14.39
N LEU A 118 -25.15 -5.84 13.75
CA LEU A 118 -25.62 -7.04 13.08
C LEU A 118 -24.69 -7.46 11.94
N LEU A 119 -24.16 -6.51 11.17
CA LEU A 119 -23.17 -6.81 10.14
C LEU A 119 -21.90 -7.42 10.75
N ILE A 120 -21.33 -6.79 11.78
CA ILE A 120 -20.15 -7.31 12.50
C ILE A 120 -20.42 -8.72 13.05
N SER A 121 -21.61 -8.95 13.63
CA SER A 121 -21.97 -10.26 14.19
C SER A 121 -22.04 -11.40 13.17
N LYS A 122 -22.34 -11.09 11.90
CA LYS A 122 -22.38 -12.07 10.80
C LYS A 122 -20.98 -12.47 10.32
N HIS A 123 -19.98 -11.65 10.63
CA HIS A 123 -18.58 -11.78 10.22
C HIS A 123 -17.71 -12.27 11.38
N LYS A 124 -18.24 -13.15 12.24
CA LYS A 124 -17.46 -13.80 13.30
C LYS A 124 -16.31 -14.59 12.69
N ASN A 125 -15.12 -14.46 13.26
CA ASN A 125 -13.84 -14.99 12.77
C ASN A 125 -13.32 -14.35 11.46
N ASP A 126 -13.98 -13.33 10.93
CA ASP A 126 -13.42 -12.52 9.83
C ASP A 126 -12.56 -11.37 10.39
N LEU A 127 -11.79 -10.76 9.48
CA LEU A 127 -10.96 -9.61 9.78
C LEU A 127 -11.71 -8.30 9.54
N ILE A 128 -11.62 -7.37 10.48
CA ILE A 128 -12.06 -5.99 10.35
C ILE A 128 -10.86 -5.04 10.43
N SER A 129 -10.76 -4.09 9.49
CA SER A 129 -9.79 -3.01 9.57
C SER A 129 -10.50 -1.72 9.98
N LEU A 130 -9.87 -0.98 10.90
CA LEU A 130 -10.29 0.37 11.23
C LEU A 130 -9.32 1.34 10.55
N ASN A 131 -9.87 2.23 9.72
CA ASN A 131 -9.07 3.01 8.78
C ASN A 131 -8.27 4.15 9.44
N GLY A 132 -8.35 4.35 10.76
CA GLY A 132 -7.71 5.46 11.48
C GLY A 132 -6.96 5.03 12.75
N PHE A 133 -6.41 6.01 13.48
CA PHE A 133 -5.87 5.78 14.82
C PHE A 133 -7.00 5.41 15.77
N ILE A 134 -6.74 4.48 16.69
CA ILE A 134 -7.78 3.94 17.57
C ILE A 134 -7.41 4.28 19.00
N SER A 135 -8.14 5.25 19.55
CA SER A 135 -8.08 5.58 20.97
C SER A 135 -8.82 4.51 21.78
N THR A 136 -8.16 3.99 22.80
CA THR A 136 -8.65 2.94 23.71
C THR A 136 -8.20 3.26 25.13
N SER A 137 -8.77 2.59 26.12
CA SER A 137 -8.40 2.74 27.53
C SER A 137 -7.98 1.39 28.11
N LEU A 138 -7.08 1.40 29.09
CA LEU A 138 -6.79 0.22 29.93
C LEU A 138 -7.99 -0.16 30.81
N GLU A 139 -8.86 0.81 31.11
CA GLU A 139 -9.96 0.65 32.07
C GLU A 139 -11.33 0.59 31.37
N GLU A 140 -12.06 -0.50 31.61
CA GLU A 140 -13.38 -0.72 31.00
C GLU A 140 -14.38 0.38 31.43
N ASP A 141 -14.32 0.84 32.68
CA ASP A 141 -15.25 1.82 33.20
C ASP A 141 -15.01 3.23 32.65
N ILE A 142 -13.76 3.57 32.31
CA ILE A 142 -13.45 4.80 31.56
C ILE A 142 -14.05 4.69 30.15
N ALA A 143 -13.78 3.59 29.45
CA ALA A 143 -14.29 3.36 28.10
C ALA A 143 -15.85 3.38 28.05
N LYS A 144 -16.53 2.86 29.07
CA LYS A 144 -18.01 2.88 29.16
C LYS A 144 -18.61 4.28 29.17
N ARG A 145 -17.87 5.32 29.60
CA ARG A 145 -18.36 6.71 29.57
C ARG A 145 -18.77 7.14 28.15
N PHE A 146 -18.14 6.58 27.13
CA PHE A 146 -18.42 6.85 25.72
C PHE A 146 -19.57 6.00 25.14
N CYS A 147 -20.02 4.96 25.86
CA CYS A 147 -21.17 4.14 25.46
C CYS A 147 -22.51 4.86 25.77
N PHE A 148 -22.58 5.51 26.93
CA PHE A 148 -23.83 6.02 27.53
C PHE A 148 -23.96 7.55 27.47
N GLY A 149 -23.35 8.18 26.46
CA GLY A 149 -23.49 9.61 26.20
C GLY A 149 -24.89 10.00 25.68
N ARG A 150 -24.96 11.09 24.92
CA ARG A 150 -26.23 11.59 24.34
C ARG A 150 -26.92 10.50 23.53
N SER A 151 -28.22 10.28 23.78
CA SER A 151 -29.01 9.32 23.00
C SER A 151 -29.06 9.73 21.54
N ILE A 152 -28.63 8.84 20.66
CA ILE A 152 -28.67 8.99 19.20
C ILE A 152 -29.66 7.96 18.68
N LYS A 153 -30.63 8.40 17.88
CA LYS A 153 -31.64 7.53 17.31
C LYS A 153 -31.00 6.35 16.56
N ASP A 154 -31.54 5.16 16.76
CA ASP A 154 -31.12 3.90 16.12
C ASP A 154 -29.66 3.48 16.40
N HIS A 155 -29.03 4.02 17.44
CA HIS A 155 -27.70 3.61 17.87
C HIS A 155 -27.74 2.96 19.25
N GLU A 156 -27.05 1.83 19.36
CA GLU A 156 -26.90 1.05 20.59
C GLU A 156 -25.52 1.31 21.21
N PRO A 157 -25.39 1.25 22.55
CA PRO A 157 -24.10 1.33 23.21
C PRO A 157 -23.29 0.05 22.95
N VAL A 158 -22.02 0.22 22.61
CA VAL A 158 -21.09 -0.85 22.29
C VAL A 158 -19.77 -0.64 23.02
N ILE A 159 -19.30 -1.66 23.72
CA ILE A 159 -17.94 -1.74 24.23
C ILE A 159 -17.15 -2.75 23.39
N PHE A 160 -16.07 -2.28 22.77
CA PHE A 160 -15.06 -3.13 22.17
C PHE A 160 -14.08 -3.56 23.25
N ILE A 161 -13.79 -4.85 23.30
CA ILE A 161 -12.74 -5.45 24.12
C ILE A 161 -11.70 -5.94 23.14
N ILE A 162 -10.46 -5.47 23.26
CA ILE A 162 -9.41 -5.69 22.27
C ILE A 162 -8.23 -6.37 22.97
N ASP A 163 -7.93 -7.61 22.59
CA ASP A 163 -6.77 -8.34 23.10
C ASP A 163 -5.60 -8.21 22.13
N ILE A 164 -4.44 -7.83 22.67
CA ILE A 164 -3.17 -7.72 21.95
C ILE A 164 -2.18 -8.71 22.54
N ASP A 165 -1.73 -9.67 21.73
CA ASP A 165 -0.68 -10.61 22.14
C ASP A 165 0.71 -9.97 22.10
N MET A 166 1.25 -9.64 23.25
CA MET A 166 2.53 -8.92 23.38
C MET A 166 3.75 -9.77 22.96
N THR A 167 3.60 -11.10 22.94
CA THR A 167 4.69 -12.05 22.65
C THR A 167 5.02 -12.14 21.17
N ASN A 168 4.10 -11.75 20.31
CA ASN A 168 4.28 -11.79 18.86
C ASN A 168 4.93 -10.51 18.31
N GLU A 169 5.57 -10.64 17.14
CA GLU A 169 5.90 -9.47 16.32
C GLU A 169 4.61 -8.85 15.79
N GLN A 170 4.16 -7.79 16.44
CA GLN A 170 2.96 -7.06 16.07
C GLN A 170 3.19 -6.26 14.80
N SER A 171 2.19 -6.22 13.91
CA SER A 171 2.29 -5.46 12.66
C SER A 171 2.12 -3.95 12.85
N THR A 172 1.46 -3.53 13.94
CA THR A 172 1.03 -2.16 14.16
C THR A 172 1.52 -1.64 15.49
N ALA A 173 2.06 -0.42 15.48
CA ALA A 173 2.55 0.23 16.70
C ALA A 173 1.37 0.70 17.57
N PHE A 174 1.55 0.68 18.88
CA PHE A 174 0.64 1.29 19.85
C PHE A 174 1.44 1.75 21.06
N ALA A 175 0.93 2.72 21.79
CA ALA A 175 1.59 3.22 22.99
C ALA A 175 0.60 3.70 24.04
N ASP A 176 1.02 3.60 25.29
CA ASP A 176 0.43 4.37 26.38
C ASP A 176 0.79 5.85 26.20
N ILE A 177 -0.25 6.66 26.04
CA ILE A 177 -0.13 8.09 25.83
C ILE A 177 -0.73 8.88 26.97
N SER A 178 -1.05 8.27 28.10
CA SER A 178 -1.68 8.93 29.26
C SER A 178 -0.90 10.16 29.70
N ASN A 179 0.44 10.09 29.73
CA ASN A 179 1.31 11.21 30.12
C ASN A 179 1.50 12.28 29.03
N LEU A 180 1.06 12.03 27.80
CA LEU A 180 1.21 12.92 26.64
C LEU A 180 -0.14 13.48 26.17
N SER A 181 -1.21 12.76 26.47
CA SER A 181 -2.58 13.12 26.13
C SER A 181 -3.00 14.35 26.94
N ARG A 182 -3.88 15.16 26.34
CA ARG A 182 -4.54 16.25 27.06
C ARG A 182 -5.44 15.75 28.20
N TYR A 183 -5.83 14.48 28.16
CA TYR A 183 -6.74 13.84 29.10
C TYR A 183 -6.03 12.66 29.79
N PRO A 184 -5.12 12.92 30.75
CA PRO A 184 -4.34 11.86 31.39
C PRO A 184 -5.21 10.86 32.17
N ASP A 185 -6.37 11.32 32.66
CA ASP A 185 -7.32 10.50 33.42
C ASP A 185 -8.09 9.49 32.55
N GLU A 186 -7.83 9.42 31.24
CA GLU A 186 -8.47 8.44 30.35
C GLU A 186 -7.67 7.14 30.20
N GLU A 187 -6.46 7.07 30.76
CA GLU A 187 -5.55 5.91 30.67
C GLU A 187 -5.42 5.39 29.23
N GLU A 188 -5.15 6.33 28.32
CA GLU A 188 -5.31 6.15 26.90
C GLU A 188 -4.15 5.33 26.29
N ILE A 189 -4.50 4.19 25.68
CA ILE A 189 -3.63 3.48 24.73
C ILE A 189 -4.08 3.85 23.31
N LEU A 190 -3.17 4.45 22.54
CA LEU A 190 -3.43 4.82 21.16
C LEU A 190 -2.80 3.79 20.23
N LEU A 191 -3.63 3.12 19.43
CA LEU A 191 -3.17 2.24 18.36
C LEU A 191 -2.98 3.03 17.07
N SER A 192 -1.91 2.72 16.37
CA SER A 192 -1.60 3.29 15.06
C SER A 192 -2.57 2.82 13.99
N ILE A 193 -2.57 3.56 12.87
CA ILE A 193 -3.37 3.28 11.69
C ILE A 193 -3.07 1.88 11.12
N GLY A 194 -4.07 1.26 10.49
CA GLY A 194 -3.85 -0.04 9.84
C GLY A 194 -3.90 -1.23 10.78
N SER A 195 -4.30 -1.00 12.03
CA SER A 195 -4.70 -2.07 12.93
C SER A 195 -5.81 -2.90 12.29
N ILE A 196 -5.58 -4.22 12.19
CA ILE A 196 -6.54 -5.20 11.69
C ILE A 196 -6.88 -6.12 12.85
N PHE A 197 -8.17 -6.37 13.06
CA PHE A 197 -8.65 -7.17 14.16
C PHE A 197 -9.42 -8.38 13.65
N CYS A 198 -9.29 -9.52 14.32
CA CYS A 198 -10.21 -10.64 14.18
C CYS A 198 -11.42 -10.41 15.09
N ILE A 199 -12.63 -10.69 14.60
CA ILE A 199 -13.85 -10.63 15.40
C ILE A 199 -14.02 -11.95 16.14
N GLU A 200 -13.70 -11.99 17.42
CA GLU A 200 -13.77 -13.20 18.26
C GLU A 200 -15.20 -13.50 18.70
N SER A 201 -15.92 -12.48 19.16
CA SER A 201 -17.31 -12.66 19.60
C SER A 201 -18.10 -11.35 19.64
N VAL A 202 -19.42 -11.48 19.55
CA VAL A 202 -20.38 -10.38 19.72
C VAL A 202 -21.49 -10.87 20.65
N HIS A 203 -21.67 -10.20 21.78
CA HIS A 203 -22.65 -10.56 22.81
C HIS A 203 -23.42 -9.32 23.27
N LEU A 204 -24.70 -9.47 23.59
CA LEU A 204 -25.49 -8.43 24.25
C LEU A 204 -25.55 -8.74 25.75
N ASP A 205 -25.15 -7.78 26.59
CA ASP A 205 -25.45 -7.81 28.02
C ASP A 205 -26.84 -7.20 28.23
N ASP A 206 -27.84 -8.07 28.31
CA ASP A 206 -29.27 -7.70 28.44
C ASP A 206 -29.54 -6.84 29.68
N THR A 207 -28.73 -6.99 30.74
CA THR A 207 -28.94 -6.23 31.99
C THR A 207 -28.56 -4.76 31.86
N LYS A 208 -27.66 -4.45 30.92
CA LYS A 208 -27.12 -3.10 30.69
C LYS A 208 -27.43 -2.56 29.30
N GLN A 209 -28.16 -3.33 28.49
CA GLN A 209 -28.35 -3.11 27.05
C GLN A 209 -27.04 -2.77 26.32
N LEU A 210 -25.94 -3.44 26.69
CA LEU A 210 -24.60 -3.11 26.19
C LEU A 210 -24.09 -4.24 25.30
N TYR A 211 -23.80 -3.93 24.04
CA TYR A 211 -23.13 -4.89 23.17
C TYR A 211 -21.63 -4.95 23.50
N ARG A 212 -21.13 -6.15 23.77
CA ARG A 212 -19.72 -6.46 23.97
C ARG A 212 -19.19 -7.12 22.70
N ILE A 213 -18.26 -6.46 22.02
CA ILE A 213 -17.59 -6.98 20.82
C ILE A 213 -16.15 -7.28 21.20
N HIS A 214 -15.78 -8.56 21.21
CA HIS A 214 -14.43 -9.00 21.52
C HIS A 214 -13.64 -9.15 20.23
N LEU A 215 -12.47 -8.53 20.21
CA LEU A 215 -11.55 -8.45 19.09
C LEU A 215 -10.16 -8.92 19.54
N SER A 216 -9.42 -9.55 18.64
CA SER A 216 -7.99 -9.80 18.80
C SER A 216 -7.20 -9.06 17.72
N LEU A 217 -6.08 -8.43 18.06
CA LEU A 217 -5.22 -7.79 17.07
C LEU A 217 -4.54 -8.85 16.19
N SER A 218 -4.76 -8.76 14.88
CA SER A 218 -4.31 -9.76 13.91
C SER A 218 -2.89 -9.48 13.43
N GLN A 219 -2.13 -10.56 13.20
CA GLN A 219 -0.84 -10.52 12.50
C GLN A 219 -1.00 -10.38 10.97
N HIS A 220 -2.23 -10.44 10.46
CA HIS A 220 -2.46 -10.45 9.02
C HIS A 220 -2.10 -9.12 8.37
N ASN A 221 -0.98 -9.15 7.68
CA ASN A 221 -0.47 -8.11 6.82
C ASN A 221 -1.26 -7.99 5.50
N LYS A 222 -2.56 -7.64 5.53
CA LYS A 222 -3.22 -7.25 4.26
C LYS A 222 -2.59 -5.96 3.75
N LEU A 223 -2.12 -5.99 2.50
CA LEU A 223 -1.56 -4.85 1.76
C LEU A 223 -2.62 -3.74 1.68
N THR A 224 -2.62 -2.86 2.68
CA THR A 224 -3.55 -1.75 2.81
C THR A 224 -2.74 -0.46 2.80
N VAL A 225 -3.34 0.62 2.30
CA VAL A 225 -2.81 2.00 2.36
C VAL A 225 -2.16 2.32 3.71
N ASN A 226 -2.73 1.83 4.80
CA ASN A 226 -2.22 2.08 6.15
C ASN A 226 -0.87 1.42 6.45
N LYS A 227 -0.63 0.17 6.01
CA LYS A 227 0.69 -0.47 6.15
C LYS A 227 1.75 0.32 5.38
N TYR A 228 1.37 0.85 4.23
CA TYR A 228 2.25 1.70 3.43
C TYR A 228 2.53 3.03 4.14
N ILE A 229 1.50 3.68 4.70
CA ILE A 229 1.64 4.94 5.45
C ILE A 229 2.58 4.72 6.64
N GLU A 230 2.40 3.65 7.42
CA GLU A 230 3.32 3.31 8.52
C GLU A 230 4.74 3.03 8.04
N GLN A 231 4.91 2.16 7.02
CA GLN A 231 6.24 1.79 6.53
C GLN A 231 6.99 2.95 5.89
N THR A 232 6.29 3.86 5.22
CA THR A 232 6.88 4.99 4.51
C THR A 232 7.20 6.13 5.47
N PHE A 233 6.29 6.43 6.39
CA PHE A 233 6.45 7.57 7.30
C PHE A 233 7.26 7.24 8.56
N ALA A 234 7.30 5.98 9.01
CA ALA A 234 8.01 5.57 10.24
C ALA A 234 9.45 5.07 10.02
N LYS A 235 9.97 5.02 8.77
CA LYS A 235 11.31 4.47 8.46
C LYS A 235 12.38 5.51 8.09
N GLU A 236 12.15 6.79 8.37
CA GLU A 236 13.11 7.87 8.01
C GLU A 236 13.63 7.77 6.57
N ILE A 237 12.75 7.33 5.67
CA ILE A 237 13.05 7.30 4.25
C ILE A 237 13.31 8.75 3.84
N ASP A 238 14.39 9.04 3.09
CA ASP A 238 14.59 10.39 2.54
C ASP A 238 13.37 10.83 1.70
N SER A 239 13.11 12.13 1.57
CA SER A 239 11.87 12.65 0.92
C SER A 239 11.70 12.12 -0.52
N ILE A 240 12.81 11.70 -1.11
CA ILE A 240 12.94 11.25 -2.48
C ILE A 240 12.47 9.80 -2.62
N ASN A 241 12.97 8.91 -1.76
CA ASN A 241 12.47 7.56 -1.65
C ASN A 241 11.01 7.56 -1.16
N GLN A 242 10.58 8.52 -0.33
CA GLN A 242 9.15 8.69 0.02
C GLN A 242 8.32 8.98 -1.24
N SER A 243 8.80 9.84 -2.14
CA SER A 243 8.10 10.18 -3.38
C SER A 243 8.01 9.02 -4.36
N VAL A 244 9.10 8.27 -4.56
CA VAL A 244 9.08 7.05 -5.40
C VAL A 244 8.11 6.02 -4.84
N VAL A 245 8.21 5.77 -3.53
CA VAL A 245 7.41 4.77 -2.84
C VAL A 245 5.94 5.21 -2.90
N PHE A 246 5.63 6.51 -2.79
CA PHE A 246 4.24 6.99 -2.77
C PHE A 246 3.62 6.96 -4.16
N GLY A 247 4.39 7.36 -5.18
CA GLY A 247 3.99 7.17 -6.57
C GLY A 247 3.69 5.71 -6.89
N LYS A 248 4.48 4.77 -6.35
CA LYS A 248 4.22 3.33 -6.50
C LYS A 248 2.94 2.89 -5.78
N LEU A 249 2.67 3.37 -4.56
CA LEU A 249 1.42 3.07 -3.88
C LEU A 249 0.22 3.55 -4.71
N LEU A 250 0.28 4.80 -5.19
CA LEU A 250 -0.78 5.36 -6.05
C LEU A 250 -1.00 4.50 -7.28
N PHE A 251 0.07 4.03 -7.90
CA PHE A 251 0.02 3.08 -9.02
C PHE A 251 -0.66 1.76 -8.63
N ASP A 252 -0.23 1.13 -7.52
CA ASP A 252 -0.76 -0.15 -7.06
C ASP A 252 -2.25 -0.08 -6.70
N MET A 253 -2.75 1.12 -6.36
CA MET A 253 -4.17 1.41 -6.11
C MET A 253 -4.97 1.74 -7.37
N GLY A 254 -4.32 1.87 -8.53
CA GLY A 254 -4.97 2.29 -9.78
C GLY A 254 -5.17 3.80 -9.93
N GLU A 255 -4.62 4.61 -9.03
CA GLU A 255 -4.71 6.08 -9.04
C GLU A 255 -3.63 6.70 -9.95
N TYR A 256 -3.58 6.26 -11.20
CA TYR A 256 -2.49 6.57 -12.14
C TYR A 256 -2.38 8.08 -12.44
N GLN A 257 -3.50 8.77 -12.63
CA GLN A 257 -3.51 10.20 -12.93
C GLN A 257 -2.95 11.00 -11.75
N PHE A 258 -3.32 10.62 -10.53
CA PHE A 258 -2.80 11.26 -9.32
C PHE A 258 -1.32 10.95 -9.10
N ALA A 259 -0.86 9.72 -9.41
CA ALA A 259 0.56 9.37 -9.39
C ALA A 259 1.38 10.26 -10.35
N ILE A 260 0.86 10.51 -11.56
CA ILE A 260 1.50 11.38 -12.55
C ILE A 260 1.62 12.82 -12.03
N GLU A 261 0.52 13.39 -11.54
CA GLU A 261 0.49 14.77 -11.03
C GLU A 261 1.42 14.93 -9.83
N TYR A 262 1.40 13.96 -8.92
CA TYR A 262 2.27 13.91 -7.75
C TYR A 262 3.74 13.92 -8.15
N LEU A 263 4.17 12.97 -9.00
CA LEU A 263 5.57 12.85 -9.41
C LEU A 263 6.03 14.06 -10.25
N LYS A 264 5.15 14.63 -11.09
CA LYS A 264 5.45 15.88 -11.83
C LYS A 264 5.66 17.06 -10.89
N ASN A 265 4.80 17.20 -9.88
CA ASN A 265 4.96 18.24 -8.87
C ASN A 265 6.32 18.09 -8.17
N ARG A 266 6.71 16.86 -7.79
CA ARG A 266 8.03 16.59 -7.17
C ARG A 266 9.22 16.97 -8.05
N ILE A 267 9.12 16.80 -9.37
CA ILE A 267 10.18 17.18 -10.30
C ILE A 267 10.46 18.70 -10.26
N ASN A 268 9.45 19.54 -9.97
CA ASN A 268 9.63 20.99 -9.90
C ASN A 268 10.50 21.47 -8.74
N TYR A 269 10.71 20.61 -7.73
CA TYR A 269 11.53 20.90 -6.54
C TYR A 269 12.91 20.24 -6.60
N LEU A 270 13.22 19.48 -7.66
CA LEU A 270 14.53 18.87 -7.85
C LEU A 270 15.53 19.89 -8.37
N SER A 271 16.73 19.92 -7.78
CA SER A 271 17.84 20.70 -8.31
C SER A 271 18.40 20.08 -9.59
N ASP A 272 19.31 20.79 -10.27
CA ASP A 272 20.00 20.25 -11.45
C ASP A 272 20.90 19.04 -11.10
N ASN A 273 21.37 18.95 -9.85
CA ASN A 273 22.20 17.84 -9.39
C ASN A 273 21.38 16.55 -9.14
N ASP A 274 20.06 16.64 -9.06
CA ASP A 274 19.15 15.54 -8.74
C ASP A 274 18.65 14.75 -9.95
N ASN A 275 19.46 14.75 -11.01
CA ASN A 275 19.14 14.11 -12.28
C ASN A 275 18.78 12.61 -12.13
N HIS A 276 19.46 11.88 -11.24
CA HIS A 276 19.14 10.47 -10.99
C HIS A 276 17.69 10.27 -10.50
N TYR A 277 17.17 11.16 -9.66
CA TYR A 277 15.80 11.09 -9.14
C TYR A 277 14.78 11.50 -10.18
N ARG A 278 15.10 12.54 -10.96
CA ARG A 278 14.30 12.96 -12.13
C ARG A 278 14.07 11.78 -13.09
N ALA A 279 15.11 10.98 -13.35
CA ALA A 279 15.00 9.77 -14.16
C ALA A 279 14.05 8.73 -13.56
N THR A 280 14.12 8.50 -12.25
CA THR A 280 13.22 7.56 -11.55
C THR A 280 11.76 8.02 -11.60
N TYR A 281 11.51 9.30 -11.38
CA TYR A 281 10.16 9.87 -11.49
C TYR A 281 9.65 9.79 -12.94
N PHE A 282 10.47 10.12 -13.93
CA PHE A 282 10.09 9.98 -15.35
C PHE A 282 9.75 8.53 -15.70
N ASN A 283 10.57 7.55 -15.28
CA ASN A 283 10.25 6.15 -15.56
C ASN A 283 8.90 5.76 -14.95
N ASN A 284 8.63 6.10 -13.68
CA ASN A 284 7.37 5.76 -13.02
C ASN A 284 6.16 6.51 -13.62
N ILE A 285 6.32 7.77 -14.02
CA ILE A 285 5.32 8.52 -14.78
C ILE A 285 5.03 7.81 -16.11
N GLY A 286 6.05 7.30 -16.79
CA GLY A 286 5.90 6.51 -18.01
C GLY A 286 5.05 5.25 -17.78
N VAL A 287 5.30 4.53 -16.68
CA VAL A 287 4.50 3.35 -16.30
C VAL A 287 3.03 3.75 -16.08
N CYS A 288 2.77 4.85 -15.38
CA CYS A 288 1.41 5.34 -15.18
C CYS A 288 0.71 5.71 -16.50
N TYR A 289 1.40 6.38 -17.42
CA TYR A 289 0.85 6.70 -18.75
C TYR A 289 0.53 5.45 -19.56
N ASN A 290 1.35 4.40 -19.45
CA ASN A 290 1.10 3.13 -20.11
C ASN A 290 -0.21 2.49 -19.63
N GLU A 291 -0.47 2.48 -18.33
CA GLU A 291 -1.69 1.88 -17.76
C GLU A 291 -2.97 2.63 -18.15
N ILE A 292 -2.91 3.96 -18.29
CA ILE A 292 -4.06 4.74 -18.79
C ILE A 292 -4.20 4.71 -20.32
N GLY A 293 -3.40 3.89 -21.02
CA GLY A 293 -3.46 3.69 -22.47
C GLY A 293 -2.74 4.75 -23.32
N LYS A 294 -2.07 5.73 -22.70
CA LYS A 294 -1.31 6.80 -23.36
C LYS A 294 0.14 6.36 -23.66
N LYS A 295 0.26 5.39 -24.56
CA LYS A 295 1.53 4.68 -24.82
C LYS A 295 2.62 5.59 -25.42
N ASP A 296 2.25 6.56 -26.27
CA ASP A 296 3.21 7.50 -26.87
C ASP A 296 3.82 8.44 -25.82
N GLU A 297 3.00 8.92 -24.88
CA GLU A 297 3.48 9.70 -23.73
C GLU A 297 4.38 8.86 -22.84
N ALA A 298 4.00 7.61 -22.55
CA ALA A 298 4.84 6.69 -21.80
C ALA A 298 6.24 6.54 -22.43
N LEU A 299 6.30 6.34 -23.75
CA LEU A 299 7.56 6.22 -24.49
C LEU A 299 8.45 7.47 -24.35
N LYS A 300 7.86 8.68 -24.43
CA LYS A 300 8.61 9.93 -24.25
C LYS A 300 9.28 9.97 -22.87
N TYR A 301 8.55 9.61 -21.83
CA TYR A 301 9.07 9.57 -20.46
C TYR A 301 10.13 8.48 -20.25
N TYR A 302 9.95 7.28 -20.82
CA TYR A 302 10.96 6.23 -20.76
C TYR A 302 12.26 6.63 -21.45
N LYS A 303 12.18 7.28 -22.63
CA LYS A 303 13.36 7.76 -23.36
C LYS A 303 14.08 8.87 -22.60
N ALA A 304 13.34 9.82 -22.01
CA ALA A 304 13.91 10.87 -21.17
C ALA A 304 14.62 10.30 -19.93
N ALA A 305 13.98 9.36 -19.23
CA ALA A 305 14.59 8.66 -18.10
C ALA A 305 15.86 7.89 -18.51
N ASN A 306 15.81 7.18 -19.65
CA ASN A 306 16.96 6.43 -20.17
C ASN A 306 18.16 7.33 -20.42
N GLN A 307 17.96 8.48 -21.08
CA GLN A 307 19.04 9.44 -21.36
C GLN A 307 19.74 9.90 -20.08
N ILE A 308 18.97 10.19 -19.03
CA ILE A 308 19.53 10.64 -17.75
C ILE A 308 20.25 9.47 -17.03
N TYR A 309 19.68 8.26 -17.04
CA TYR A 309 20.35 7.10 -16.45
C TYR A 309 21.63 6.71 -17.18
N GLN A 310 21.71 6.92 -18.51
CA GLN A 310 22.94 6.75 -19.29
C GLN A 310 24.02 7.73 -18.82
N GLN A 311 23.70 9.02 -18.67
CA GLN A 311 24.63 10.03 -18.15
C GLN A 311 25.12 9.69 -16.73
N ALA A 312 24.24 9.11 -15.90
CA ALA A 312 24.57 8.69 -14.54
C ALA A 312 25.23 7.29 -14.44
N ASN A 313 25.47 6.60 -15.57
CA ASN A 313 25.93 5.20 -15.60
C ASN A 313 25.09 4.25 -14.72
N ASN A 314 23.79 4.51 -14.56
CA ASN A 314 22.91 3.69 -13.74
C ASN A 314 22.38 2.49 -14.54
N HIS A 315 23.13 1.39 -14.54
CA HIS A 315 22.76 0.19 -15.31
C HIS A 315 21.38 -0.38 -14.95
N ARG A 316 20.99 -0.38 -13.67
CA ARG A 316 19.65 -0.87 -13.26
C ARG A 316 18.53 -0.04 -13.89
N GLY A 317 18.66 1.29 -13.83
CA GLY A 317 17.72 2.25 -14.40
C GLY A 317 17.66 2.21 -15.92
N ILE A 318 18.82 2.12 -16.58
CA ILE A 318 18.92 1.90 -18.04
C ILE A 318 18.16 0.62 -18.41
N GLY A 319 18.45 -0.48 -17.73
CA GLY A 319 17.78 -1.76 -17.99
C GLY A 319 16.26 -1.69 -17.82
N ALA A 320 15.77 -0.88 -16.86
CA ALA A 320 14.33 -0.64 -16.70
C ALA A 320 13.71 0.14 -17.85
N CYS A 321 14.36 1.22 -18.28
CA CYS A 321 13.87 1.99 -19.42
C CYS A 321 13.90 1.16 -20.71
N CYS A 322 15.01 0.45 -20.98
CA CYS A 322 15.13 -0.41 -22.16
C CYS A 322 14.05 -1.50 -22.18
N HIS A 323 13.75 -2.13 -21.04
CA HIS A 323 12.67 -3.12 -20.95
C HIS A 323 11.30 -2.52 -21.28
N ASN A 324 10.98 -1.35 -20.71
CA ASN A 324 9.71 -0.68 -20.96
C ASN A 324 9.58 -0.21 -22.42
N ILE A 325 10.67 0.28 -23.01
CA ILE A 325 10.74 0.67 -24.43
C ILE A 325 10.59 -0.57 -25.33
N ALA A 326 11.23 -1.69 -25.00
CA ALA A 326 11.06 -2.94 -25.72
C ALA A 326 9.60 -3.41 -25.71
N SER A 327 8.95 -3.37 -24.53
CA SER A 327 7.54 -3.72 -24.40
C SER A 327 6.65 -2.81 -25.21
N TYR A 328 6.97 -1.51 -25.31
CA TYR A 328 6.26 -0.58 -26.17
C TYR A 328 6.30 -1.03 -27.64
N TYR A 329 7.49 -1.28 -28.20
CA TYR A 329 7.62 -1.67 -29.61
C TYR A 329 7.02 -3.06 -29.90
N TYR A 330 7.16 -4.00 -28.98
CA TYR A 330 6.52 -5.32 -29.09
C TYR A 330 5.00 -5.18 -29.21
N ASN A 331 4.39 -4.32 -28.38
CA ASN A 331 2.95 -4.06 -28.42
C ASN A 331 2.49 -3.33 -29.70
N GLN A 332 3.40 -2.70 -30.45
CA GLN A 332 3.13 -2.11 -31.77
C GLN A 332 3.35 -3.12 -32.92
N GLY A 333 3.87 -4.32 -32.62
CA GLY A 333 4.22 -5.33 -33.61
C GLY A 333 5.61 -5.15 -34.24
N ASP A 334 6.38 -4.13 -33.81
CA ASP A 334 7.76 -3.92 -34.25
C ASP A 334 8.71 -4.81 -33.44
N ASN A 335 8.70 -6.09 -33.79
CA ASN A 335 9.46 -7.13 -33.09
C ASN A 335 10.99 -6.99 -33.28
N GLU A 336 11.46 -6.36 -34.36
CA GLU A 336 12.89 -6.11 -34.55
C GLU A 336 13.41 -5.05 -33.58
N THR A 337 12.75 -3.89 -33.53
CA THR A 337 13.14 -2.84 -32.59
C THR A 337 12.97 -3.31 -31.15
N ALA A 338 11.89 -4.05 -30.85
CA ALA A 338 11.66 -4.60 -29.52
C ALA A 338 12.78 -5.55 -29.07
N LEU A 339 13.25 -6.43 -29.97
CA LEU A 339 14.32 -7.38 -29.67
C LEU A 339 15.62 -6.66 -29.29
N GLY A 340 16.01 -5.62 -30.04
CA GLY A 340 17.21 -4.83 -29.75
C GLY A 340 17.16 -4.22 -28.34
N TRP A 341 16.07 -3.52 -28.00
CA TRP A 341 15.89 -2.94 -26.68
C TRP A 341 15.83 -3.97 -25.55
N ALA A 342 15.22 -5.13 -25.80
CA ALA A 342 15.12 -6.19 -24.80
C ALA A 342 16.49 -6.84 -24.52
N LEU A 343 17.34 -7.00 -25.54
CA LEU A 343 18.72 -7.47 -25.37
C LEU A 343 19.58 -6.47 -24.59
N ASP A 344 19.47 -5.18 -24.91
CA ASP A 344 20.13 -4.11 -24.14
C ASP A 344 19.68 -4.14 -22.67
N ALA A 345 18.38 -4.31 -22.43
CA ALA A 345 17.84 -4.45 -21.07
C ALA A 345 18.42 -5.66 -20.33
N LEU A 346 18.54 -6.79 -21.02
CA LEU A 346 19.07 -8.04 -20.46
C LEU A 346 20.54 -7.88 -20.08
N GLU A 347 21.34 -7.25 -20.94
CA GLU A 347 22.75 -6.96 -20.69
C GLU A 347 22.92 -6.14 -19.40
N LYS A 348 22.11 -5.08 -19.22
CA LYS A 348 22.22 -4.23 -18.01
C LYS A 348 21.66 -4.87 -16.75
N ARG A 349 20.77 -5.87 -16.88
CA ARG A 349 20.07 -6.51 -15.75
C ARG A 349 20.71 -7.81 -15.25
N GLN A 350 21.88 -8.21 -15.74
CA GLN A 350 22.51 -9.50 -15.37
C GLN A 350 22.63 -9.75 -13.86
N LYS A 351 22.86 -8.70 -13.06
CA LYS A 351 23.02 -8.79 -11.60
C LYS A 351 21.69 -8.76 -10.82
N TYR A 352 20.57 -8.43 -11.47
CA TYR A 352 19.26 -8.24 -10.84
C TYR A 352 18.30 -9.35 -11.27
N GLN A 353 18.28 -10.46 -10.52
CA GLN A 353 17.69 -11.71 -11.00
C GLN A 353 16.19 -11.61 -11.34
N LEU A 354 15.39 -10.93 -10.51
CA LEU A 354 13.95 -10.79 -10.79
C LEU A 354 13.69 -9.89 -12.01
N GLU A 355 14.41 -8.78 -12.13
CA GLU A 355 14.31 -7.89 -13.29
C GLU A 355 14.83 -8.55 -14.57
N LYS A 356 15.87 -9.40 -14.45
CA LYS A 356 16.37 -10.26 -15.53
C LYS A 356 15.28 -11.22 -15.99
N ALA A 357 14.61 -11.91 -15.06
CA ALA A 357 13.52 -12.84 -15.38
C ALA A 357 12.40 -12.14 -16.17
N SER A 358 12.00 -10.93 -15.76
CA SER A 358 11.01 -10.15 -16.50
C SER A 358 11.46 -9.76 -17.92
N THR A 359 12.75 -9.45 -18.11
CA THR A 359 13.29 -9.20 -19.46
C THR A 359 13.35 -10.48 -20.31
N LEU A 360 13.74 -11.62 -19.72
CA LEU A 360 13.74 -12.91 -20.42
C LEU A 360 12.33 -13.32 -20.87
N ASP A 361 11.34 -13.07 -20.03
CA ASP A 361 9.92 -13.29 -20.37
C ASP A 361 9.50 -12.49 -21.60
N LEU A 362 9.86 -11.20 -21.63
CA LEU A 362 9.56 -10.32 -22.77
C LEU A 362 10.30 -10.78 -24.03
N LEU A 363 11.58 -11.18 -23.91
CA LEU A 363 12.35 -11.75 -25.01
C LEU A 363 11.68 -13.01 -25.56
N GLY A 364 11.20 -13.89 -24.69
CA GLY A 364 10.50 -15.11 -25.09
C GLY A 364 9.23 -14.81 -25.90
N CYS A 365 8.45 -13.83 -25.48
CA CYS A 365 7.29 -13.35 -26.24
C CYS A 365 7.67 -12.76 -27.61
N ILE A 366 8.70 -11.91 -27.65
CA ILE A 366 9.19 -11.29 -28.90
C ILE A 366 9.70 -12.35 -29.87
N GLN A 367 10.48 -13.31 -29.39
CA GLN A 367 11.04 -14.40 -30.20
C GLN A 367 9.96 -15.34 -30.72
N LEU A 368 8.97 -15.66 -29.90
CA LEU A 368 7.81 -16.44 -30.34
C LEU A 368 7.04 -15.73 -31.46
N ALA A 369 6.86 -14.41 -31.38
CA ALA A 369 6.25 -13.62 -32.44
C ALA A 369 7.09 -13.59 -33.73
N LYS A 370 8.41 -13.77 -33.62
CA LYS A 370 9.36 -13.93 -34.73
C LYS A 370 9.52 -15.40 -35.18
N TYR A 371 8.77 -16.34 -34.61
CA TYR A 371 8.88 -17.79 -34.86
C TYR A 371 10.24 -18.42 -34.48
N ASP A 372 11.02 -17.76 -33.62
CA ASP A 372 12.21 -18.33 -32.99
C ASP A 372 11.82 -19.09 -31.71
N VAL A 373 11.31 -20.30 -31.93
CA VAL A 373 10.74 -21.15 -30.89
C VAL A 373 11.79 -21.59 -29.87
N GLU A 374 12.99 -21.95 -30.33
CA GLU A 374 14.04 -22.49 -29.47
C GLU A 374 14.50 -21.42 -28.47
N ALA A 375 14.81 -20.21 -28.97
CA ALA A 375 15.22 -19.13 -28.09
C ALA A 375 14.07 -18.69 -27.16
N ALA A 376 12.83 -18.69 -27.66
CA ALA A 376 11.66 -18.39 -26.83
C ALA A 376 11.50 -19.40 -25.67
N SER A 377 11.60 -20.69 -25.96
CA SER A 377 11.55 -21.76 -24.95
C SER A 377 12.63 -21.58 -23.89
N ASN A 378 13.88 -21.40 -24.32
CA ASN A 378 15.02 -21.24 -23.40
C ASN A 378 14.84 -20.03 -22.46
N ASN A 379 14.40 -18.89 -23.01
CA ASN A 379 14.21 -17.67 -22.23
C ASN A 379 13.03 -17.77 -21.25
N LEU A 380 11.88 -18.32 -21.68
CA LEU A 380 10.71 -18.50 -20.82
C LEU A 380 10.97 -19.51 -19.69
N GLN A 381 11.68 -20.60 -19.97
CA GLN A 381 12.04 -21.60 -18.96
C GLN A 381 13.01 -21.03 -17.91
N GLU A 382 14.03 -20.27 -18.34
CA GLU A 382 14.96 -19.65 -17.39
C GLU A 382 14.26 -18.55 -16.56
N ALA A 383 13.35 -17.77 -17.16
CA ALA A 383 12.53 -16.79 -16.42
C ALA A 383 11.69 -17.46 -15.33
N LEU A 384 10.99 -18.56 -15.65
CA LEU A 384 10.24 -19.36 -14.69
C LEU A 384 11.15 -19.89 -13.58
N ARG A 385 12.31 -20.47 -13.93
CA ARG A 385 13.25 -21.03 -12.96
C ARG A 385 13.73 -19.98 -11.95
N ILE A 386 14.06 -18.79 -12.41
CA ILE A 386 14.46 -17.68 -11.55
C ILE A 386 13.30 -17.27 -10.63
N ARG A 387 12.08 -17.10 -11.15
CA ARG A 387 10.92 -16.69 -10.34
C ARG A 387 10.54 -17.74 -9.30
N ILE A 388 10.57 -19.04 -9.63
CA ILE A 388 10.37 -20.10 -8.64
C ILE A 388 11.45 -20.02 -7.54
N LYS A 389 12.72 -19.85 -7.92
CA LYS A 389 13.83 -19.79 -6.96
C LYS A 389 13.70 -18.63 -5.97
N TYR A 390 13.34 -17.43 -6.43
CA TYR A 390 13.36 -16.22 -5.60
C TYR A 390 11.99 -15.86 -5.01
N LEU A 391 10.90 -16.01 -5.79
CA LEU A 391 9.55 -15.67 -5.34
C LEU A 391 8.85 -16.86 -4.71
N GLY A 392 9.07 -18.07 -5.22
CA GLY A 392 8.43 -19.29 -4.71
C GLY A 392 8.83 -19.63 -3.27
N GLN A 393 10.04 -19.23 -2.84
CA GLN A 393 10.48 -19.35 -1.44
C GLN A 393 9.68 -18.48 -0.47
N ILE A 394 9.16 -17.35 -0.96
CA ILE A 394 8.41 -16.36 -0.16
C ILE A 394 6.91 -16.65 -0.27
N ASN A 395 6.44 -16.89 -1.48
CA ASN A 395 5.06 -17.18 -1.82
C ASN A 395 5.03 -18.13 -3.03
N PRO A 396 4.73 -19.43 -2.83
CA PRO A 396 4.59 -20.38 -3.93
C PRO A 396 3.55 -19.97 -4.98
N ASN A 397 2.54 -19.19 -4.56
CA ASN A 397 1.49 -18.66 -5.41
C ASN A 397 1.77 -17.22 -5.85
N HIS A 398 3.03 -16.78 -5.99
CA HIS A 398 3.31 -15.43 -6.45
C HIS A 398 2.79 -15.20 -7.89
N PRO A 399 2.03 -14.12 -8.19
CA PRO A 399 1.44 -13.89 -9.50
C PRO A 399 2.41 -13.96 -10.70
N ASP A 400 3.63 -13.44 -10.55
CA ASP A 400 4.67 -13.53 -11.59
C ASP A 400 5.05 -14.97 -11.99
N ILE A 401 4.94 -15.93 -11.07
CA ILE A 401 5.12 -17.35 -11.40
C ILE A 401 3.96 -17.80 -12.31
N GLY A 402 2.73 -17.40 -11.99
CA GLY A 402 1.55 -17.64 -12.84
C GLY A 402 1.69 -17.03 -14.23
N LEU A 403 2.23 -15.82 -14.34
CA LEU A 403 2.52 -15.17 -15.64
C LEU A 403 3.53 -15.98 -16.47
N SER A 404 4.55 -16.55 -15.82
CA SER A 404 5.55 -17.40 -16.47
C SER A 404 4.92 -18.67 -17.06
N TYR A 405 4.11 -19.37 -16.25
CA TYR A 405 3.37 -20.55 -16.70
C TYR A 405 2.39 -20.22 -17.83
N ARG A 406 1.69 -19.09 -17.76
CA ARG A 406 0.83 -18.62 -18.86
C ARG A 406 1.62 -18.43 -20.15
N ASN A 407 2.81 -17.85 -20.10
CA ASN A 407 3.62 -17.63 -21.30
C ASN A 407 4.16 -18.93 -21.89
N LEU A 408 4.56 -19.89 -21.05
CA LEU A 408 4.91 -21.25 -21.49
C LEU A 408 3.72 -21.97 -22.13
N GLY A 409 2.52 -21.87 -21.55
CA GLY A 409 1.33 -22.45 -22.17
C GLY A 409 1.00 -21.83 -23.54
N LYS A 410 1.26 -20.52 -23.74
CA LYS A 410 1.15 -19.87 -25.05
C LYS A 410 2.16 -20.41 -26.06
N LEU A 411 3.41 -20.64 -25.63
CA LEU A 411 4.44 -21.28 -26.43
C LEU A 411 3.99 -22.70 -26.85
N ASP A 412 3.57 -23.53 -25.89
CA ASP A 412 3.16 -24.91 -26.16
C ASP A 412 1.94 -24.97 -27.09
N THR A 413 0.99 -24.06 -26.92
CA THR A 413 -0.16 -23.92 -27.84
C THR A 413 0.30 -23.60 -29.26
N LYS A 414 1.29 -22.71 -29.42
CA LYS A 414 1.87 -22.38 -30.74
C LYS A 414 2.58 -23.58 -31.36
N LEU A 415 3.13 -24.47 -30.53
CA LEU A 415 3.78 -25.73 -30.94
C LEU A 415 2.80 -26.89 -31.13
N SER A 416 1.50 -26.68 -30.89
CA SER A 416 0.49 -27.74 -30.88
C SER A 416 0.74 -28.83 -29.82
N SER A 417 1.56 -28.55 -28.81
CA SER A 417 1.78 -29.40 -27.63
C SER A 417 0.66 -29.17 -26.61
N PHE A 418 -0.57 -29.52 -26.97
CA PHE A 418 -1.75 -29.14 -26.17
C PHE A 418 -1.81 -29.74 -24.77
N ILE A 419 -1.15 -30.88 -24.53
CA ILE A 419 -1.06 -31.50 -23.19
C ILE A 419 -0.19 -30.63 -22.27
N ASP A 420 0.99 -30.21 -22.75
CA ASP A 420 1.89 -29.34 -22.00
C ASP A 420 1.28 -27.95 -21.81
N ALA A 421 0.62 -27.43 -22.85
CA ALA A 421 -0.13 -26.18 -22.79
C ALA A 421 -1.21 -26.22 -21.70
N GLN A 422 -2.00 -27.30 -21.65
CA GLN A 422 -3.02 -27.49 -20.63
C GLN A 422 -2.40 -27.55 -19.23
N HIS A 423 -1.31 -28.29 -19.06
CA HIS A 423 -0.61 -28.37 -17.78
C HIS A 423 -0.18 -26.98 -17.29
N ASN A 424 0.49 -26.22 -18.16
CA ASN A 424 0.97 -24.88 -17.86
C ASN A 424 -0.18 -23.90 -17.57
N TYR A 425 -1.27 -23.96 -18.34
CA TYR A 425 -2.42 -23.10 -18.08
C TYR A 425 -3.16 -23.44 -16.78
N LEU A 426 -3.27 -24.71 -16.41
CA LEU A 426 -3.86 -25.10 -15.12
C LEU A 426 -3.03 -24.60 -13.94
N ARG A 427 -1.69 -24.66 -14.04
CA ARG A 427 -0.79 -24.07 -13.03
C ARG A 427 -0.97 -22.56 -12.90
N ALA A 428 -1.09 -21.85 -14.03
CA ALA A 428 -1.38 -20.42 -14.02
C ALA A 428 -2.76 -20.11 -13.42
N GLU A 429 -3.80 -20.89 -13.74
CA GLU A 429 -5.15 -20.72 -13.19
C GLU A 429 -5.18 -20.88 -11.67
N GLU A 430 -4.52 -21.92 -11.14
CA GLU A 430 -4.39 -22.16 -9.70
C GLU A 430 -3.81 -20.93 -8.98
N ILE A 431 -2.70 -20.40 -9.50
CA ILE A 431 -2.04 -19.21 -8.95
C ILE A 431 -2.95 -17.98 -9.06
N PHE A 432 -3.55 -17.72 -10.22
CA PHE A 432 -4.36 -16.52 -10.41
C PHE A 432 -5.63 -16.54 -9.56
N ARG A 433 -6.30 -17.68 -9.41
CA ARG A 433 -7.49 -17.80 -8.54
C ARG A 433 -7.17 -17.66 -7.06
N HIS A 434 -5.95 -17.99 -6.65
CA HIS A 434 -5.50 -17.75 -5.29
C HIS A 434 -5.30 -16.25 -4.99
N ASN A 435 -4.84 -15.47 -5.97
CA ASN A 435 -4.48 -14.05 -5.76
C ASN A 435 -5.57 -13.05 -6.15
N TYR A 436 -6.47 -13.44 -7.05
CA TYR A 436 -7.39 -12.51 -7.70
C TYR A 436 -8.84 -13.01 -7.68
N PRO A 437 -9.83 -12.10 -7.63
CA PRO A 437 -11.23 -12.47 -7.79
C PRO A 437 -11.49 -13.02 -9.20
N LYS A 438 -12.56 -13.80 -9.36
CA LYS A 438 -12.96 -14.39 -10.65
C LYS A 438 -13.12 -13.38 -11.79
N SER A 439 -13.46 -12.13 -11.47
CA SER A 439 -13.63 -11.05 -12.44
C SER A 439 -12.31 -10.45 -12.93
N HIS A 440 -11.16 -10.88 -12.40
CA HIS A 440 -9.86 -10.31 -12.77
C HIS A 440 -9.47 -10.72 -14.20
N PRO A 441 -8.93 -9.80 -15.04
CA PRO A 441 -8.62 -10.08 -16.44
C PRO A 441 -7.74 -11.32 -16.66
N LEU A 442 -6.72 -11.53 -15.81
CA LEU A 442 -5.84 -12.71 -15.92
C LEU A 442 -6.57 -14.04 -15.65
N VAL A 443 -7.56 -14.05 -14.75
CA VAL A 443 -8.37 -15.24 -14.46
C VAL A 443 -9.30 -15.53 -15.63
N ILE A 444 -9.92 -14.50 -16.19
CA ILE A 444 -10.78 -14.65 -17.39
C ILE A 444 -9.94 -15.12 -18.59
N GLU A 445 -8.77 -14.53 -18.81
CA GLU A 445 -7.87 -14.89 -19.92
C GLU A 445 -7.46 -16.37 -19.86
N ILE A 446 -7.04 -16.86 -18.68
CA ILE A 446 -6.58 -18.25 -18.53
C ILE A 446 -7.71 -19.27 -18.69
N GLU A 447 -8.92 -18.94 -18.21
CA GLU A 447 -10.12 -19.76 -18.39
C GLU A 447 -10.47 -19.90 -19.88
N LEU A 448 -10.35 -18.83 -20.67
CA LEU A 448 -10.55 -18.86 -22.11
C LEU A 448 -9.53 -19.76 -22.83
N TYR A 449 -8.25 -19.69 -22.45
CA TYR A 449 -7.23 -20.58 -23.03
C TYR A 449 -7.52 -22.06 -22.72
N LEU A 450 -7.88 -22.38 -21.48
CA LEU A 450 -8.24 -23.74 -21.08
C LEU A 450 -9.51 -24.25 -21.80
N GLN A 451 -10.49 -23.37 -22.02
CA GLN A 451 -11.69 -23.70 -22.80
C GLN A 451 -11.34 -24.01 -24.26
N GLY A 452 -10.46 -23.22 -24.89
CA GLY A 452 -9.99 -23.46 -26.25
C GLY A 452 -9.31 -24.82 -26.41
N ILE A 453 -8.46 -25.22 -25.45
CA ILE A 453 -7.83 -26.54 -25.47
C ILE A 453 -8.87 -27.67 -25.29
N LYS A 454 -9.85 -27.51 -24.39
CA LYS A 454 -10.90 -28.52 -24.19
C LYS A 454 -11.72 -28.76 -25.46
N GLN A 455 -12.03 -27.68 -26.20
CA GLN A 455 -12.75 -27.79 -27.47
C GLN A 455 -11.96 -28.61 -28.50
N TYR A 456 -10.63 -28.44 -28.56
CA TYR A 456 -9.77 -29.22 -29.44
C TYR A 456 -9.83 -30.73 -29.15
N PHE A 457 -9.82 -31.14 -27.87
CA PHE A 457 -9.90 -32.56 -27.50
C PHE A 457 -11.31 -33.16 -27.56
N SER A 458 -12.35 -32.34 -27.72
CA SER A 458 -13.74 -32.79 -27.86
C SER A 458 -14.18 -33.04 -29.31
N HIS A 459 -13.32 -32.72 -30.28
CA HIS A 459 -13.47 -33.00 -31.72
C HIS A 459 -12.42 -34.00 -32.15
#